data_AF-A0A090QTJ4-F1
#
_entry.id   AF-A0A090QTJ4-F1
#
_cell.length_a   1.000
_cell.length_b   1.000
_cell.length_c   1.000
_cell.angle_alpha   90.00
_cell.angle_beta   90.00
_cell.angle_gamma   90.00
#
_symmetry.space_group_name_H-M   'P 1'
#
loop_
_entity.id
_entity.type
_entity.pdbx_description
1 polymer ?
#
loop_
_entity_poly.entity_id
_entity_poly.type
_entity_poly.pdbx_seq_one_letter_code
_entity_poly.pdbx_strand_id
1 'polypeptide(L)'
;MIVERVVLTMVHKRQLKPEDFALTDEGCEMSAAARKTFLTALLTALTYQRSKKETRLIDDILQQTRDVKMALKLDTVFTPWTPQ
;
A
#
# COMPACT_ATOMS: atom_id res chain seq x y z
N MET A 1 -5.74 5.73 3.00
CA MET A 1 -5.24 4.69 2.06
C MET A 1 -4.08 3.88 2.67
N ILE A 2 -3.81 2.66 2.18
CA ILE A 2 -2.75 1.79 2.76
C ILE A 2 -1.35 2.41 2.70
N VAL A 3 -1.03 3.07 1.58
CA VAL A 3 0.26 3.74 1.38
C VAL A 3 0.46 4.84 2.42
N GLU A 4 -0.52 5.71 2.61
CA GLU A 4 -0.48 6.77 3.63
C GLU A 4 -0.27 6.21 5.03
N ARG A 5 -0.99 5.14 5.40
CA ARG A 5 -0.82 4.50 6.71
C ARG A 5 0.60 3.97 6.90
N VAL A 6 1.19 3.36 5.88
CA VAL A 6 2.57 2.86 5.92
C VAL A 6 3.54 4.02 6.07
N VAL A 7 3.43 5.06 5.25
CA VAL A 7 4.29 6.26 5.30
C VAL A 7 4.21 6.90 6.68
N LEU A 8 3.00 7.19 7.18
CA LEU A 8 2.79 7.81 8.49
C LEU A 8 3.36 6.94 9.62
N THR A 9 3.19 5.62 9.55
CA THR A 9 3.76 4.69 10.54
C THR A 9 5.28 4.74 10.51
N MET A 10 5.90 4.74 9.33
CA MET A 10 7.35 4.76 9.19
C MET A 10 7.96 6.08 9.66
N VAL A 11 7.32 7.21 9.35
CA VAL A 11 7.72 8.54 9.84
C VAL A 11 7.58 8.60 11.36
N HIS A 12 6.44 8.16 11.91
CA HIS A 12 6.20 8.13 13.35
C HIS A 12 7.22 7.27 14.10
N LYS A 13 7.60 6.12 13.52
CA LYS A 13 8.62 5.21 14.07
C LYS A 13 10.06 5.62 13.75
N ARG A 14 10.28 6.78 13.12
CA ARG A 14 11.61 7.28 12.68
C ARG A 14 12.39 6.29 11.79
N GLN A 15 11.66 5.46 11.04
CA GLN A 15 12.22 4.53 10.05
C GLN A 15 12.47 5.20 8.70
N LEU A 16 11.80 6.34 8.45
CA LEU A 16 12.14 7.31 7.43
C LEU A 16 12.45 8.62 8.14
N LYS A 17 13.60 9.19 7.85
CA LYS A 17 14.11 10.42 8.45
C LYS A 17 14.43 11.45 7.37
N PRO A 18 14.56 12.74 7.70
CA PRO A 18 14.94 13.76 6.71
C PRO A 18 16.28 13.45 6.00
N GLU A 19 17.25 12.88 6.73
CA GLU A 19 18.55 12.46 6.21
C GLU A 19 18.48 11.33 5.16
N ASP A 20 17.34 10.64 5.06
CA ASP A 20 17.09 9.64 4.03
C ASP A 20 16.69 10.24 2.68
N PHE A 21 16.52 11.56 2.61
CA PHE A 21 16.09 12.28 1.42
C PHE A 21 17.13 13.31 0.99
N ALA A 22 17.34 13.41 -0.32
CA ALA A 22 18.22 14.40 -0.93
C ALA A 22 17.42 15.26 -1.90
N LEU A 23 17.65 16.58 -1.86
CA LEU A 23 17.14 17.48 -2.87
C LEU A 23 18.01 17.35 -4.13
N THR A 24 17.36 17.13 -5.26
CA THR A 24 17.96 17.11 -6.59
C THR A 24 17.34 18.25 -7.41
N ASP A 25 17.94 18.56 -8.57
CA ASP A 25 17.42 19.60 -9.47
C ASP A 25 15.98 19.30 -9.96
N GLU A 26 15.57 18.03 -9.91
CA GLU A 26 14.24 17.55 -10.30
C GLU A 26 13.27 17.38 -9.12
N GLY A 27 13.73 17.56 -7.88
CA GLY A 27 12.87 17.50 -6.70
C GLY A 27 13.52 16.86 -5.48
N CYS A 28 12.83 15.91 -4.85
CA CYS A 28 13.27 15.24 -3.63
C CYS A 28 13.32 13.74 -3.87
N GLU A 29 14.51 13.16 -3.71
CA GLU A 29 14.74 11.75 -3.93
C GLU A 29 15.06 11.03 -2.63
N MET A 30 14.50 9.82 -2.51
CA MET A 30 14.75 8.94 -1.38
C MET A 30 16.01 8.12 -1.64
N SER A 31 16.88 8.01 -0.62
CA SER A 31 18.08 7.18 -0.66
C SER A 31 17.72 5.73 -1.00
N ALA A 32 18.65 5.02 -1.66
CA ALA A 32 18.42 3.62 -2.04
C ALA A 32 18.10 2.73 -0.82
N ALA A 33 18.73 3.01 0.33
CA ALA A 33 18.50 2.30 1.58
C ALA A 33 17.08 2.54 2.12
N ALA A 34 16.66 3.81 2.21
CA ALA A 34 15.33 4.17 2.68
C ALA A 34 14.23 3.67 1.74
N ARG A 35 14.47 3.73 0.42
CA ARG A 35 13.57 3.17 -0.59
C ARG A 35 13.37 1.67 -0.40
N LYS A 36 14.44 0.92 -0.15
CA LYS A 36 14.35 -0.52 0.16
C LYS A 36 13.51 -0.75 1.42
N THR A 37 13.79 -0.03 2.50
CA THR A 37 13.04 -0.13 3.77
C THR A 37 11.55 0.18 3.58
N PHE A 38 11.24 1.24 2.83
CA PHE A 38 9.86 1.63 2.50
C PHE A 38 9.15 0.55 1.69
N LEU A 39 9.77 0.04 0.63
CA LEU A 39 9.20 -1.00 -0.20
C LEU A 39 8.97 -2.30 0.58
N THR A 40 9.89 -2.67 1.48
CA THR A 40 9.71 -3.82 2.38
C THR A 40 8.51 -3.60 3.31
N ALA A 41 8.40 -2.44 3.95
CA ALA A 41 7.28 -2.15 4.84
C ALA A 41 5.93 -2.16 4.10
N LEU A 42 5.89 -1.61 2.89
CA LEU A 42 4.70 -1.62 2.05
C LEU A 42 4.31 -3.04 1.64
N LEU A 43 5.28 -3.86 1.19
CA LEU A 43 5.03 -5.26 0.84
C LEU A 43 4.55 -6.07 2.03
N THR A 44 5.15 -5.86 3.21
CA THR A 44 4.67 -6.47 4.45
C THR A 44 3.24 -6.04 4.73
N ALA A 45 2.91 -4.75 4.64
CA ALA A 45 1.55 -4.28 4.89
C ALA A 45 0.51 -4.87 3.90
N LEU A 46 0.89 -5.12 2.66
CA LEU A 46 0.02 -5.73 1.63
C LEU A 46 -0.18 -7.24 1.81
N THR A 47 0.83 -7.93 2.33
CA THR A 47 0.85 -9.40 2.44
C THR A 47 0.63 -9.94 3.85
N TYR A 48 0.70 -9.07 4.87
CA TYR A 48 0.51 -9.45 6.26
C TYR A 48 -0.94 -9.89 6.49
N GLN A 49 -1.08 -10.96 7.24
CA GLN A 49 -2.35 -11.53 7.65
C GLN A 49 -2.33 -11.64 9.18
N ARG A 50 -3.13 -10.84 9.89
CA ARG A 50 -3.10 -10.82 11.36
C ARG A 50 -3.72 -12.08 11.96
N SER A 51 -4.67 -12.69 11.26
CA SER A 51 -5.32 -13.94 11.65
C SER A 51 -5.71 -14.80 10.45
N LYS A 52 -5.84 -16.11 10.65
CA LYS A 52 -6.27 -17.05 9.59
C LYS A 52 -7.65 -16.72 8.98
N LYS A 53 -8.47 -15.90 9.68
CA LYS A 53 -9.80 -15.48 9.23
C LYS A 53 -9.78 -14.17 8.42
N GLU A 54 -8.68 -13.44 8.45
CA GLU A 54 -8.51 -12.17 7.74
C GLU A 54 -7.89 -12.43 6.37
N THR A 55 -8.36 -11.75 5.33
CA THR A 55 -7.74 -11.78 4.00
C THR A 55 -6.54 -10.86 3.97
N ARG A 56 -5.57 -11.15 3.09
CA ARG A 56 -4.47 -10.21 2.84
C ARG A 56 -5.00 -9.09 1.95
N LEU A 57 -4.57 -7.86 2.19
CA LEU A 57 -4.99 -6.70 1.37
C LEU A 57 -4.70 -6.91 -0.12
N ILE A 58 -3.59 -7.58 -0.46
CA ILE A 58 -3.29 -7.92 -1.87
C ILE A 58 -4.35 -8.83 -2.50
N ASP A 59 -4.92 -9.76 -1.73
CA ASP A 59 -5.98 -10.65 -2.22
C ASP A 59 -7.29 -9.88 -2.39
N ASP A 60 -7.58 -8.93 -1.51
CA ASP A 60 -8.75 -8.04 -1.64
C ASP A 60 -8.65 -7.15 -2.90
N ILE A 61 -7.46 -6.61 -3.20
CA ILE A 61 -7.21 -5.84 -4.42
C ILE A 61 -7.45 -6.69 -5.68
N LEU A 62 -6.94 -7.93 -5.66
CA LEU A 62 -7.16 -8.88 -6.77
C LEU A 62 -8.64 -9.26 -6.91
N GLN A 63 -9.35 -9.40 -5.78
CA GLN A 63 -10.78 -9.70 -5.79
C GLN A 63 -11.58 -8.52 -6.35
N GLN A 64 -11.27 -7.28 -5.97
CA GLN A 64 -11.89 -6.07 -6.53
C GLN A 64 -11.74 -5.99 -8.05
N THR A 65 -10.58 -6.40 -8.59
CA THR A 65 -10.37 -6.47 -10.04
C THR A 65 -11.32 -7.46 -10.72
N ARG A 66 -11.58 -8.60 -10.08
CA ARG A 66 -12.54 -9.60 -10.58
C ARG A 66 -13.98 -9.10 -10.47
N ASP A 67 -14.31 -8.44 -9.37
CA ASP A 67 -15.66 -7.90 -9.12
C ASP A 67 -16.02 -6.83 -10.15
N VAL A 68 -15.08 -5.93 -10.48
CA VAL A 68 -15.25 -4.95 -11.58
C VAL A 68 -15.49 -5.66 -12.91
N LYS A 69 -14.68 -6.67 -13.23
CA LYS A 69 -14.83 -7.44 -14.48
C LYS A 69 -16.19 -8.14 -14.55
N MET A 70 -16.69 -8.65 -13.43
CA MET A 70 -18.00 -9.30 -13.36
C MET A 70 -19.14 -8.30 -13.50
N ALA A 71 -19.05 -7.15 -12.81
CA ALA A 71 -20.01 -6.06 -12.93
C ALA A 71 -20.16 -5.58 -14.38
N LEU A 72 -19.04 -5.39 -15.08
CA LEU A 72 -19.03 -5.05 -16.51
C LEU A 72 -19.67 -6.11 -17.41
N LYS A 73 -19.50 -7.39 -17.08
CA LYS A 73 -20.05 -8.50 -17.89
C LYS A 73 -21.54 -8.73 -17.66
N LEU A 74 -22.00 -8.54 -16.43
CA LEU A 74 -23.38 -8.80 -16.02
C LEU A 74 -24.26 -7.55 -16.09
N ASP A 75 -23.69 -6.40 -16.47
CA ASP A 75 -24.33 -5.09 -16.46
C ASP A 75 -24.91 -4.76 -15.07
N THR A 76 -24.11 -5.01 -14.02
CA THR A 76 -24.49 -4.75 -12.63
C THR A 76 -23.62 -3.66 -12.01
N VAL A 77 -24.15 -3.01 -10.96
CA VAL A 77 -23.44 -1.95 -10.23
C VAL A 77 -22.32 -2.57 -9.40
N PHE A 78 -21.09 -2.12 -9.65
CA PHE A 78 -19.94 -2.44 -8.81
C PHE A 78 -19.98 -1.65 -7.50
N THR A 79 -19.76 -2.34 -6.38
CA THR A 79 -19.59 -1.70 -5.06
C THR A 79 -18.10 -1.71 -4.69
N PRO A 80 -17.44 -0.54 -4.66
CA PRO A 80 -16.03 -0.45 -4.32
C PRO A 80 -15.76 -0.89 -2.87
N TRP A 81 -14.62 -1.53 -2.66
CA TRP A 81 -14.13 -1.85 -1.32
C TRP A 81 -13.81 -0.57 -0.55
N THR A 82 -14.24 -0.56 0.70
CA THR A 82 -13.93 0.49 1.67
C THR A 82 -13.06 -0.10 2.78
N PRO A 83 -11.92 0.51 3.12
CA PRO A 83 -11.15 0.10 4.28
C PRO A 83 -11.99 0.24 5.56
N GLN A 84 -12.01 -0.81 6.40
CA GLN A 84 -12.54 -0.77 7.76
C GLN A 84 -11.52 -0.18 8.75
#